data_AF-A0A3L5TT10-F1
#
_entry.id   AF-A0A3L5TT10-F1
#
_cell.length_a   1.000
_cell.length_b   1.000
_cell.length_c   1.000
_cell.angle_alpha   90.00
_cell.angle_beta   90.00
_cell.angle_gamma   90.00
#
_symmetry.space_group_name_H-M   'P 1'
#
loop_
_entity.id
_entity.type
_entity.pdbx_description
1 polymer ?
#
loop_
_entity_poly.entity_id
_entity_poly.type
_entity_poly.pdbx_seq_one_letter_code
_entity_poly.pdbx_strand_id
1 'polypeptide(L)'
;LNLVNFLLKRAYKNPNEENQNGDTLLHSAVESGYLDMVQLILEKPGIEPTEVNEVGDKLLLEKPDMDPNKLNKIGNTPLHCAVIRGFPEIVQFLLQRKDLVSWVIA
;
A
#
# COMPACT_ATOMS: atom_id res chain seq x y z
N LEU A 1 2.28 4.23 -15.35
CA LEU A 1 3.30 4.99 -14.59
C LEU A 1 2.84 6.38 -14.11
N ASN A 2 1.95 7.12 -14.81
CA ASN A 2 1.62 8.51 -14.44
C ASN A 2 0.61 8.70 -13.29
N LEU A 3 -0.40 7.82 -13.14
CA LEU A 3 -1.40 7.94 -12.07
C LEU A 3 -0.79 7.72 -10.68
N VAL A 4 0.24 6.88 -10.61
CA VAL A 4 0.87 6.48 -9.36
C VAL A 4 1.81 7.56 -8.84
N ASN A 5 2.64 8.13 -9.71
CA ASN A 5 3.40 9.34 -9.37
C ASN A 5 2.47 10.50 -9.03
N PHE A 6 1.31 10.61 -9.67
CA PHE A 6 0.31 11.63 -9.33
C PHE A 6 -0.31 11.40 -7.95
N LEU A 7 -0.66 10.15 -7.60
CA LEU A 7 -1.21 9.80 -6.29
C LEU A 7 -0.15 9.92 -5.20
N LEU A 8 1.10 9.52 -5.42
CA LEU A 8 2.20 9.67 -4.45
C LEU A 8 2.61 11.15 -4.28
N LYS A 9 2.68 11.94 -5.36
CA LYS A 9 2.93 13.39 -5.27
C LYS A 9 1.80 14.15 -4.59
N ARG A 10 0.55 13.72 -4.74
CA ARG A 10 -0.61 14.36 -4.10
C ARG A 10 -0.85 13.80 -2.69
N ALA A 11 -0.42 12.56 -2.43
CA ALA A 11 -0.37 11.91 -1.13
C ALA A 11 0.97 12.20 -0.43
N TYR A 12 1.26 13.50 -0.24
CA TYR A 12 2.03 13.95 0.92
C TYR A 12 1.38 13.56 2.27
N LYS A 13 0.22 12.92 2.23
CA LYS A 13 -0.39 12.19 3.33
C LYS A 13 0.31 10.85 3.51
N ASN A 14 0.70 10.57 4.75
CA ASN A 14 1.36 9.34 5.13
C ASN A 14 0.52 8.15 4.63
N PRO A 15 1.05 7.19 3.83
CA PRO A 15 0.25 6.09 3.28
C PRO A 15 -0.19 5.06 4.35
N ASN A 16 0.28 5.22 5.59
CA ASN A 16 -0.30 4.59 6.77
C ASN A 16 -1.51 5.34 7.32
N GLU A 17 -1.89 6.49 6.77
CA GLU A 17 -3.12 7.17 7.13
C GLU A 17 -4.30 6.27 6.80
N GLU A 18 -5.14 6.13 7.80
CA GLU A 18 -6.38 5.40 7.71
C GLU A 18 -7.50 6.35 7.27
N ASN A 19 -8.35 5.88 6.37
CA ASN A 19 -9.61 6.56 6.09
C ASN A 19 -10.59 6.39 7.28
N GLN A 20 -11.84 6.86 7.12
CA GLN A 20 -12.87 6.74 8.16
C GLN A 20 -13.22 5.29 8.55
N ASN A 21 -12.85 4.31 7.74
CA ASN A 21 -13.06 2.88 7.96
C ASN A 21 -11.83 2.16 8.54
N GLY A 22 -10.73 2.87 8.80
CA GLY A 22 -9.47 2.23 9.19
C GLY A 22 -8.66 1.71 8.00
N ASP A 23 -9.12 1.91 6.77
CA ASP A 23 -8.44 1.39 5.59
C ASP A 23 -7.22 2.25 5.27
N THR A 24 -6.06 1.60 5.16
CA THR A 24 -4.86 2.19 4.60
C THR A 24 -4.93 2.27 3.06
N LEU A 25 -3.92 2.89 2.44
CA LEU A 25 -3.79 2.90 0.98
C LEU A 25 -3.79 1.47 0.40
N LEU A 26 -3.16 0.52 1.09
CA LEU A 26 -3.07 -0.87 0.65
C LEU A 26 -4.45 -1.58 0.70
N HIS A 27 -5.26 -1.31 1.73
CA HIS A 27 -6.63 -1.82 1.79
C HIS A 27 -7.45 -1.34 0.59
N SER A 28 -7.39 -0.03 0.30
CA SER A 28 -8.13 0.57 -0.81
C SER A 28 -7.70 0.00 -2.17
N ALA A 29 -6.39 -0.22 -2.36
CA ALA A 29 -5.86 -0.81 -3.60
C ALA A 29 -6.31 -2.27 -3.78
N VAL A 30 -6.30 -3.06 -2.70
CA VAL A 30 -6.79 -4.44 -2.71
C VAL A 30 -8.30 -4.48 -2.94
N GLU A 31 -9.07 -3.64 -2.25
CA GLU A 31 -10.52 -3.61 -2.36
C GLU A 31 -10.99 -3.22 -3.77
N SER A 32 -10.19 -2.41 -4.47
CA SER A 32 -10.42 -2.03 -5.87
C SER A 32 -9.92 -3.08 -6.88
N GLY A 33 -9.23 -4.14 -6.44
CA GLY A 33 -8.69 -5.18 -7.33
C GLY A 33 -7.48 -4.73 -8.16
N TYR A 34 -6.79 -3.66 -7.77
CA TYR A 34 -5.70 -3.10 -8.57
C TYR A 34 -4.35 -3.76 -8.23
N LEU A 35 -4.09 -4.92 -8.82
CA LEU A 35 -2.83 -5.65 -8.62
C LEU A 35 -1.59 -4.79 -8.87
N ASP A 36 -1.55 -4.03 -9.96
CA ASP A 36 -0.41 -3.14 -10.28
C ASP A 36 -0.17 -2.10 -9.18
N MET A 37 -1.24 -1.58 -8.56
CA MET A 37 -1.14 -0.65 -7.44
C MET A 37 -0.64 -1.37 -6.19
N VAL A 38 -1.15 -2.58 -5.91
CA VAL A 38 -0.71 -3.41 -4.79
C VAL A 38 0.78 -3.72 -4.91
N GLN A 39 1.23 -4.17 -6.08
CA GLN A 39 2.64 -4.39 -6.39
C GLN A 39 3.46 -3.12 -6.19
N LEU A 40 3.02 -1.99 -6.73
CA LEU A 40 3.78 -0.75 -6.60
C LEU A 40 3.88 -0.26 -5.15
N ILE A 41 2.79 -0.36 -4.38
CA ILE A 41 2.81 -0.02 -2.95
C ILE A 41 3.79 -0.92 -2.17
N LEU A 42 3.86 -2.20 -2.54
CA LEU A 42 4.56 -3.24 -1.79
C LEU A 42 6.01 -3.49 -2.23
N GLU A 43 6.31 -3.40 -3.52
CA GLU A 43 7.61 -3.70 -4.12
C GLU A 43 8.64 -2.58 -3.92
N LYS A 44 8.24 -1.48 -3.26
CA LYS A 44 9.11 -0.32 -3.00
C LYS A 44 9.85 0.10 -4.27
N PRO A 45 9.17 0.62 -5.32
CA PRO A 45 9.89 1.30 -6.37
C PRO A 45 10.69 2.38 -5.67
N GLY A 46 12.01 2.36 -5.84
CA GLY A 46 12.84 3.49 -5.47
C GLY A 46 12.27 4.69 -6.19
N ILE A 47 11.42 5.47 -5.50
CA ILE A 47 11.01 6.77 -5.97
C ILE A 47 12.31 7.56 -5.92
N GLU A 48 12.99 7.61 -7.06
CA GLU A 48 14.20 8.40 -7.23
C GLU A 48 13.86 9.82 -6.76
N PRO A 49 14.55 10.34 -5.71
CA PRO A 49 14.26 11.66 -5.15
C PRO A 49 14.72 12.70 -6.16
N THR A 50 13.84 13.00 -7.12
CA THR A 50 14.17 13.80 -8.31
C THR A 50 13.41 15.11 -8.37
N GLU A 51 12.43 15.33 -7.49
CA GLU A 51 11.81 16.64 -7.37
C GLU A 51 12.35 17.33 -6.13
N VAL A 52 13.09 18.41 -6.36
CA VAL A 52 13.34 19.43 -5.36
C VAL A 52 12.02 20.15 -5.08
N ASN A 53 11.69 20.39 -3.81
CA ASN A 53 10.57 21.26 -3.47
C ASN A 53 10.86 22.72 -3.94
N GLU A 54 9.87 23.62 -3.87
CA GLU A 54 10.04 25.04 -4.26
C GLU A 54 11.17 25.77 -3.48
N VAL A 55 11.67 25.16 -2.41
CA VAL A 55 12.74 25.67 -1.53
C VAL A 55 14.11 25.03 -1.86
N GLY A 56 14.17 24.11 -2.82
CA GLY A 56 15.41 23.44 -3.23
C GLY A 56 15.80 22.23 -2.38
N ASP A 57 14.99 21.81 -1.41
CA ASP A 57 15.23 20.58 -0.68
C ASP A 57 14.85 19.39 -1.56
N LYS A 58 15.81 18.49 -1.71
CA LYS A 58 15.59 17.19 -2.35
C LYS A 58 14.47 16.51 -1.57
N LEU A 59 13.34 16.23 -2.23
CA LEU A 59 12.22 15.53 -1.61
C LEU A 59 12.65 14.08 -1.37
N LEU A 60 13.36 13.86 -0.26
CA LEU A 60 13.49 12.56 0.34
C LEU A 60 12.07 12.21 0.81
N LEU A 61 11.29 11.59 -0.07
CA LEU A 61 10.14 10.81 0.35
C LEU A 61 10.71 9.68 1.23
N GLU A 62 10.97 10.00 2.50
CA GLU A 62 11.31 9.00 3.49
C GLU A 62 10.24 7.94 3.42
N LYS A 63 10.71 6.71 3.15
CA LYS A 63 9.87 5.55 2.91
C LYS A 63 8.90 5.43 4.08
N PRO A 64 7.59 5.56 3.83
CA PRO A 64 6.63 5.25 4.87
C PRO A 64 6.78 3.77 5.15
N ASP A 65 7.12 3.42 6.40
CA ASP A 65 7.20 2.04 6.84
C ASP A 65 5.76 1.49 6.88
N MET A 66 5.29 1.04 5.71
CA MET A 66 3.92 0.56 5.55
C MET A 66 3.79 -0.82 6.16
N ASP A 67 2.95 -0.94 7.20
CA ASP A 67 2.60 -2.23 7.79
C ASP A 67 1.55 -2.92 6.89
N PRO A 68 1.93 -3.98 6.14
CA PRO A 68 1.00 -4.65 5.25
C PRO A 68 0.00 -5.55 6.00
N ASN A 69 0.18 -5.74 7.32
CA ASN A 69 -0.71 -6.48 8.20
C ASN A 69 -1.64 -5.59 9.03
N LYS A 70 -1.64 -4.28 8.78
CA LYS A 70 -2.49 -3.34 9.49
C LYS A 70 -3.96 -3.78 9.39
N LEU A 71 -4.67 -3.69 10.50
CA LEU A 71 -6.11 -3.98 10.55
C LEU A 71 -6.92 -2.71 10.30
N ASN A 72 -7.97 -2.82 9.48
CA ASN A 72 -9.01 -1.79 9.43
C ASN A 72 -9.99 -1.92 10.62
N LYS A 73 -11.01 -1.06 10.69
CA LYS A 73 -11.94 -1.01 11.85
C LYS A 73 -12.79 -2.26 12.03
N ILE A 74 -12.94 -3.08 10.98
CA ILE A 74 -13.65 -4.35 11.05
C ILE A 74 -12.71 -5.54 11.33
N GLY A 75 -11.42 -5.29 11.57
CA GLY A 75 -10.44 -6.32 11.89
C GLY A 75 -9.86 -7.06 10.68
N ASN A 76 -10.01 -6.51 9.47
CA ASN A 76 -9.46 -7.11 8.26
C ASN A 76 -8.08 -6.55 7.94
N THR A 77 -7.16 -7.42 7.51
CA THR A 77 -5.93 -7.04 6.83
C THR A 77 -6.23 -6.83 5.35
N PRO A 78 -5.31 -6.22 4.58
CA PRO A 78 -5.40 -6.24 3.13
C PRO A 78 -5.53 -7.65 2.55
N LEU A 79 -4.86 -8.66 3.15
CA LEU A 79 -5.02 -10.05 2.72
C LEU A 79 -6.45 -10.58 2.96
N HIS A 80 -7.07 -10.29 4.11
CA HIS A 80 -8.47 -10.64 4.35
C HIS A 80 -9.38 -10.01 3.28
N CYS A 81 -9.17 -8.74 2.93
CA CYS A 81 -9.92 -8.07 1.88
C CYS A 81 -9.77 -8.77 0.51
N ALA A 82 -8.54 -9.18 0.14
CA ALA A 82 -8.28 -9.88 -1.13
C ALA A 82 -9.03 -11.22 -1.20
N VAL A 83 -9.05 -11.97 -0.09
CA VAL A 83 -9.76 -13.26 0.02
C VAL A 83 -11.27 -13.06 -0.05
N ILE A 84 -11.82 -12.12 0.73
CA ILE A 84 -13.26 -11.82 0.78
C ILE A 84 -13.77 -11.37 -0.59
N ARG A 85 -12.99 -10.56 -1.32
CA ARG A 85 -13.34 -10.04 -2.65
C ARG A 85 -13.13 -11.06 -3.77
N GLY A 86 -12.40 -12.16 -3.51
CA GLY A 86 -12.11 -13.19 -4.50
C GLY A 86 -11.11 -12.75 -5.56
N PHE A 87 -10.02 -12.08 -5.17
CA PHE A 87 -8.93 -11.64 -6.06
C PHE A 87 -7.71 -12.57 -5.96
N PRO A 88 -7.72 -13.73 -6.66
CA PRO A 88 -6.70 -14.77 -6.48
C PRO A 88 -5.29 -14.31 -6.84
N GLU A 89 -5.12 -13.43 -7.82
CA GLU A 89 -3.81 -12.91 -8.22
C GLU A 89 -3.21 -12.01 -7.13
N ILE A 90 -4.04 -11.20 -6.49
CA ILE A 90 -3.63 -10.35 -5.35
C ILE A 90 -3.33 -11.23 -4.14
N VAL A 91 -4.17 -12.24 -3.84
CA VAL A 91 -3.91 -13.21 -2.77
C VAL A 91 -2.58 -13.92 -3.00
N GLN A 92 -2.32 -14.41 -4.21
CA GLN A 92 -1.07 -15.09 -4.55
C GLN A 92 0.12 -14.17 -4.37
N PHE A 93 0.04 -12.92 -4.84
CA PHE A 93 1.10 -11.94 -4.67
C PHE A 93 1.37 -11.61 -3.20
N LEU A 94 0.32 -11.38 -2.40
CA LEU A 94 0.44 -11.10 -0.98
C LEU A 94 1.01 -12.30 -0.19
N LEU A 95 0.65 -13.53 -0.55
CA LEU A 95 1.17 -14.74 0.12
C LEU A 95 2.64 -15.04 -0.20
N GLN A 96 3.18 -14.55 -1.31
CA GLN A 96 4.60 -14.69 -1.63
C GLN A 96 5.51 -13.86 -0.72
N ARG A 97 4.94 -12.91 0.02
CA ARG A 97 5.69 -12.00 0.90
C ARG A 97 5.85 -12.56 2.30
N LYS A 98 7.10 -12.73 2.73
CA LYS A 98 7.46 -13.31 4.05
C LYS A 98 6.94 -12.53 5.25
N ASP A 99 6.72 -11.23 5.12
CA ASP A 99 6.24 -10.34 6.19
C ASP A 99 4.71 -10.39 6.39
N LEU A 100 3.97 -11.06 5.50
CA LEU A 100 2.50 -11.19 5.55
C LEU A 100 2.01 -12.53 6.14
N VAL A 101 2.87 -13.53 6.28
CA VAL A 101 2.44 -14.94 6.42
C VAL A 101 2.44 -15.49 7.85
N SER A 102 2.71 -14.68 8.89
CA SER A 102 3.03 -15.28 10.20
C SER A 102 1.84 -15.73 11.07
N TRP A 103 0.58 -15.39 10.78
CA TRP A 103 -0.51 -15.74 11.72
C TRP A 103 -1.92 -15.96 11.12
N VAL A 104 -2.08 -15.99 9.79
CA VAL A 104 -3.42 -16.10 9.16
C VAL A 104 -3.97 -17.54 9.12
N ILE A 105 -3.33 -18.49 9.81
CA ILE A 105 -3.83 -19.86 9.98
C ILE A 105 -3.76 -20.25 11.45
N ALA A 106 -4.71 -19.79 12.26
CA ALA A 106 -5.02 -20.34 13.58
C ALA A 106 -6.52 -20.29 13.82
#